data_AF-N4TL15-F1
#
_entry.id   AF-N4TL15-F1
#
_cell.length_a   1.000
_cell.length_b   1.000
_cell.length_c   1.000
_cell.angle_alpha   90.00
_cell.angle_beta   90.00
_cell.angle_gamma   90.00
#
_symmetry.space_group_name_H-M   'P 1'
#
loop_
_entity.id
_entity.type
_entity.pdbx_description
1 polymer ?
#
loop_
_entity_poly.entity_id
_entity_poly.type
_entity_poly.pdbx_seq_one_letter_code
_entity_poly.pdbx_strand_id
1 'polypeptide(L)'
;MAESRDSKSYKYRQEISQMMYVSGETAEPPVETTSIIEDIVRQQVIELLRNCTELASRRGSKSISINDLIFQIRHDQAKVSRLRTFLSWKDVRKNVKDSDDKGADADIAAGDDPVAAGDNTTDEAAKKNKKAKVGLPWEPSSYYNVEVPEREEEEDEEEEEMNYITLQRLRKADERTKAMTKEEYVTWSEYRQASFTYRKGKRFREWAGFGIVTDSKPSDDIVDILGFLTFEMVQTLTEMALKVKEQEDLVRAQNGGDNVGNAKKRKHEGALFDFPSEGKTPIEPRHVQEGSRRLQQRPKKSRAMLNGTRIAQHTPLNIF
;
A
#
# COMPACT_ATOMS: atom_id res chain seq x y z
N MET A 1 -13.01 32.46 21.87
CA MET A 1 -12.47 31.16 22.28
C MET A 1 -11.72 30.61 21.08
N ALA A 2 -10.39 30.66 21.12
CA ALA A 2 -9.58 29.98 20.12
C ALA A 2 -9.67 28.48 20.44
N GLU A 3 -10.31 27.72 19.57
CA GLU A 3 -10.16 26.27 19.58
C GLU A 3 -8.66 25.97 19.49
N SER A 4 -8.10 25.41 20.55
CA SER A 4 -6.77 24.83 20.46
C SER A 4 -6.87 23.77 19.37
N ARG A 5 -6.24 24.02 18.22
CA ARG A 5 -5.89 22.95 17.30
C ARG A 5 -5.13 21.95 18.15
N ASP A 6 -5.77 20.86 18.53
CA ASP A 6 -5.09 19.68 19.03
C ASP A 6 -3.94 19.49 18.06
N SER A 7 -2.70 19.64 18.53
CA SER A 7 -1.56 19.43 17.65
C SER A 7 -1.65 17.96 17.28
N LYS A 8 -2.23 17.64 16.11
CA LYS A 8 -2.29 16.29 15.57
C LYS A 8 -0.85 15.81 15.56
N SER A 9 -0.50 15.00 16.55
CA SER A 9 0.82 14.41 16.61
C SER A 9 0.88 13.41 15.48
N TYR A 10 1.63 13.75 14.44
CA TYR A 10 1.93 12.85 13.32
C TYR A 10 2.79 11.70 13.86
N LYS A 11 2.26 10.48 13.80
CA LYS A 11 2.85 9.31 14.49
C LYS A 11 3.68 8.43 13.57
N TYR A 12 3.57 8.62 12.25
CA TYR A 12 4.08 7.69 11.24
C TYR A 12 5.06 8.34 10.25
N ARG A 13 5.64 9.51 10.58
CA ARG A 13 6.57 10.23 9.69
C ARG A 13 7.71 9.36 9.17
N GLN A 14 8.36 8.59 10.06
CA GLN A 14 9.51 7.77 9.70
C GLN A 14 9.11 6.64 8.75
N GLU A 15 8.03 5.93 9.07
CA GLU A 15 7.51 4.83 8.27
C GLU A 15 7.06 5.32 6.89
N ILE A 16 6.37 6.47 6.84
CA ILE A 16 5.97 7.09 5.58
C ILE A 16 7.19 7.45 4.73
N SER A 17 8.21 8.08 5.32
CA SER A 17 9.43 8.43 4.59
C SER A 17 10.14 7.19 4.01
N GLN A 18 10.19 6.09 4.77
CA GLN A 18 10.76 4.83 4.30
C GLN A 18 9.95 4.23 3.13
N MET A 19 8.62 4.20 3.25
CA MET A 19 7.74 3.73 2.18
C MET A 19 7.84 4.61 0.92
N MET A 20 7.98 5.93 1.08
CA MET A 20 8.20 6.88 -0.02
C MET A 20 9.52 6.61 -0.74
N TYR A 21 10.59 6.33 0.00
CA TYR A 21 11.90 5.97 -0.57
C TYR A 21 11.82 4.70 -1.43
N VAL A 22 11.16 3.66 -0.91
CA VAL A 22 10.95 2.42 -1.67
C VAL A 22 10.15 2.66 -2.95
N SER A 23 9.26 3.67 -2.94
CA SER A 23 8.44 4.08 -4.08
C SER A 23 9.19 4.96 -5.10
N GLY A 24 10.40 5.41 -4.78
CA GLY A 24 11.29 6.16 -5.68
C GLY A 24 11.52 7.63 -5.30
N GLU A 25 11.03 8.10 -4.15
CA GLU A 25 11.41 9.40 -3.59
C GLU A 25 12.73 9.28 -2.83
N THR A 26 13.83 9.61 -3.48
CA THR A 26 15.17 9.50 -2.89
C THR A 26 15.58 10.73 -2.07
N ALA A 27 14.92 11.87 -2.26
CA ALA A 27 15.19 13.08 -1.48
C ALA A 27 14.40 13.07 -0.17
N GLU A 28 14.94 13.71 0.88
CA GLU A 28 14.22 13.81 2.15
C GLU A 28 12.93 14.63 1.97
N PRO A 29 11.73 14.04 2.14
CA PRO A 29 10.49 14.77 1.99
C PRO A 29 10.30 15.73 3.17
N PRO A 30 9.79 16.96 2.92
CA PRO A 30 9.52 17.90 4.00
C PRO A 30 8.43 17.37 4.94
N VAL A 31 8.43 17.85 6.19
CA VAL A 31 7.50 17.38 7.23
C VAL A 31 6.06 17.51 6.76
N GLU A 32 5.72 18.62 6.11
CA GLU A 32 4.40 18.91 5.57
C GLU A 32 3.94 17.86 4.54
N THR A 33 4.85 17.33 3.71
CA THR A 33 4.53 16.27 2.75
C THR A 33 4.16 14.99 3.48
N THR A 34 4.99 14.55 4.44
CA THR A 34 4.72 13.34 5.22
C THR A 34 3.44 13.45 6.05
N SER A 35 3.16 14.64 6.60
CA SER A 35 1.94 14.95 7.35
C SER A 35 0.68 14.82 6.49
N ILE A 36 0.70 15.34 5.27
CA ILE A 36 -0.43 15.24 4.34
C ILE A 36 -0.66 13.79 3.90
N ILE A 37 0.41 13.03 3.64
CA ILE A 37 0.32 11.61 3.34
C ILE A 37 -0.31 10.86 4.52
N GLU A 38 0.13 11.14 5.77
CA GLU A 38 -0.45 10.52 6.96
C GLU A 38 -1.95 10.81 7.09
N ASP A 39 -2.36 12.07 6.88
CA ASP A 39 -3.77 12.47 6.94
C ASP A 39 -4.61 11.79 5.84
N ILE A 40 -4.11 11.72 4.60
CA ILE A 40 -4.81 11.05 3.49
C ILE A 40 -4.95 9.55 3.75
N VAL A 41 -3.86 8.86 4.10
CA VAL A 41 -3.88 7.42 4.35
C VAL A 41 -4.78 7.09 5.55
N ARG A 42 -4.75 7.91 6.61
CA ARG A 42 -5.67 7.77 7.75
C ARG A 42 -7.12 7.90 7.31
N GLN A 43 -7.43 8.87 6.45
CA GLN A 43 -8.80 9.04 5.92
C GLN A 43 -9.25 7.82 5.10
N GLN A 44 -8.36 7.27 4.26
CA GLN A 44 -8.63 6.05 3.49
C GLN A 44 -8.92 4.85 4.40
N VAL A 45 -8.12 4.65 5.45
CA VAL A 45 -8.32 3.56 6.42
C VAL A 45 -9.65 3.70 7.17
N ILE A 46 -10.00 4.92 7.60
CA ILE A 46 -11.27 5.18 8.31
C ILE A 46 -12.46 4.87 7.39
N GLU A 47 -12.43 5.31 6.13
CA GLU A 47 -13.52 5.05 5.19
C GLU A 47 -13.62 3.55 4.87
N LEU A 48 -12.48 2.88 4.67
CA LEU A 48 -12.41 1.44 4.49
C LEU A 48 -13.07 0.70 5.66
N LEU A 49 -12.69 1.03 6.90
CA LEU A 49 -13.27 0.43 8.10
C LEU A 49 -14.77 0.71 8.22
N ARG A 50 -15.22 1.93 7.90
CA ARG A 50 -16.63 2.30 7.91
C ARG A 50 -17.44 1.45 6.94
N ASN A 51 -16.96 1.29 5.70
CA ASN A 51 -17.61 0.47 4.69
C ASN A 51 -17.66 -1.01 5.11
N CYS A 52 -16.57 -1.53 5.69
CA CYS A 52 -16.52 -2.89 6.19
C CYS A 52 -17.47 -3.13 7.38
N THR A 53 -17.55 -2.18 8.33
CA THR A 53 -18.51 -2.24 9.45
C THR A 53 -19.96 -2.27 8.94
N GLU A 54 -20.27 -1.46 7.92
CA GLU A 54 -21.61 -1.45 7.31
C GLU A 54 -21.93 -2.79 6.64
N LEU A 55 -21.00 -3.36 5.88
CA LEU A 55 -21.17 -4.68 5.25
C LEU A 55 -21.32 -5.81 6.27
N ALA A 56 -20.50 -5.81 7.33
CA ALA A 56 -20.62 -6.77 8.41
C ALA A 56 -21.99 -6.68 9.09
N SER A 57 -22.46 -5.45 9.35
CA SER A 57 -23.77 -5.20 9.96
C SER A 57 -24.92 -5.71 9.07
N ARG A 58 -24.83 -5.53 7.75
CA ARG A 58 -25.82 -6.06 6.78
C ARG A 58 -25.86 -7.58 6.75
N ARG A 59 -24.73 -8.26 7.01
CA ARG A 59 -24.66 -9.73 7.18
C ARG A 59 -25.19 -10.20 8.55
N GLY A 60 -25.48 -9.28 9.47
CA GLY A 60 -25.86 -9.59 10.85
C GLY A 60 -24.66 -9.90 11.76
N SER A 61 -23.44 -9.60 11.32
CA SER A 61 -22.23 -9.72 12.13
C SER A 61 -21.83 -8.38 12.73
N LYS A 62 -21.36 -8.39 13.98
CA LYS A 62 -20.75 -7.19 14.60
C LYS A 62 -19.25 -7.10 14.33
N SER A 63 -18.64 -8.16 13.83
CA SER A 63 -17.20 -8.23 13.53
C SER A 63 -16.94 -8.17 12.03
N ILE A 64 -15.88 -7.43 11.68
CA ILE A 64 -15.33 -7.34 10.33
C ILE A 64 -14.60 -8.65 10.00
N SER A 65 -14.92 -9.23 8.84
CA SER A 65 -14.24 -10.40 8.28
C SER A 65 -13.15 -9.97 7.29
N ILE A 66 -12.17 -10.84 7.04
CA ILE A 66 -11.16 -10.67 5.98
C ILE A 66 -11.84 -10.39 4.62
N ASN A 67 -12.92 -11.12 4.32
CA ASN A 67 -13.68 -10.96 3.09
C ASN A 67 -14.27 -9.54 2.96
N ASP A 68 -14.63 -8.88 4.06
CA ASP A 68 -15.17 -7.51 4.00
C ASP A 68 -14.11 -6.51 3.53
N LEU A 69 -12.83 -6.71 3.87
CA LEU A 69 -11.71 -5.88 3.42
C LEU A 69 -11.35 -6.17 1.96
N ILE A 70 -11.20 -7.45 1.59
CA ILE A 70 -10.87 -7.83 0.20
C ILE A 70 -11.97 -7.34 -0.75
N PHE A 71 -13.23 -7.35 -0.31
CA PHE A 71 -14.34 -6.87 -1.12
C PHE A 71 -14.23 -5.38 -1.50
N GLN A 72 -13.59 -4.56 -0.66
CA GLN A 72 -13.40 -3.13 -0.96
C GLN A 72 -12.46 -2.91 -2.15
N ILE A 73 -11.46 -3.78 -2.30
CA ILE A 73 -10.45 -3.70 -3.37
C ILE A 73 -10.72 -4.67 -4.54
N ARG A 74 -11.89 -5.32 -4.58
CA ARG A 74 -12.23 -6.41 -5.53
C ARG A 74 -12.07 -6.09 -7.02
N HIS A 75 -12.04 -4.82 -7.39
CA HIS A 75 -11.88 -4.40 -8.79
C HIS A 75 -10.42 -4.34 -9.22
N ASP A 76 -9.48 -4.36 -8.26
CA ASP A 76 -8.05 -4.35 -8.47
C ASP A 76 -7.51 -5.78 -8.25
N GLN A 77 -7.61 -6.61 -9.29
CA GLN A 77 -7.20 -8.02 -9.22
C GLN A 77 -5.72 -8.17 -8.86
N ALA A 78 -4.88 -7.25 -9.34
CA ALA A 78 -3.46 -7.17 -8.99
C ALA A 78 -3.22 -7.03 -7.48
N LYS A 79 -3.98 -6.15 -6.83
CA LYS A 79 -3.87 -5.91 -5.39
C LYS A 79 -4.45 -7.09 -4.59
N VAL A 80 -5.56 -7.66 -5.03
CA VAL A 80 -6.16 -8.85 -4.42
C VAL A 80 -5.20 -10.04 -4.49
N SER A 81 -4.54 -10.24 -5.64
CA SER A 81 -3.48 -11.24 -5.85
C SER A 81 -2.38 -11.15 -4.81
N ARG A 82 -1.76 -9.98 -4.73
CA ARG A 82 -0.64 -9.73 -3.83
C ARG A 82 -1.05 -9.92 -2.38
N LEU A 83 -2.27 -9.53 -2.02
CA LEU A 83 -2.80 -9.74 -0.68
C LEU A 83 -3.00 -11.24 -0.37
N ARG A 84 -3.52 -12.03 -1.31
CA ARG A 84 -3.65 -13.49 -1.17
C ARG A 84 -2.27 -14.14 -0.99
N THR A 85 -1.28 -13.76 -1.80
CA THR A 85 0.09 -14.25 -1.64
C THR A 85 0.64 -13.88 -0.27
N PHE A 86 0.50 -12.62 0.15
CA PHE A 86 0.95 -12.13 1.46
C PHE A 86 0.35 -12.94 2.62
N LEU A 87 -0.96 -13.20 2.60
CA LEU A 87 -1.64 -14.01 3.61
C LEU A 87 -1.16 -15.47 3.59
N SER A 88 -0.99 -16.07 2.41
CA SER A 88 -0.49 -17.45 2.31
C SER A 88 0.90 -17.63 2.92
N TRP A 89 1.80 -16.65 2.74
CA TRP A 89 3.12 -16.65 3.37
C TRP A 89 3.07 -16.38 4.87
N LYS A 90 2.08 -15.61 5.35
CA LYS A 90 1.82 -15.47 6.78
C LYS A 90 1.44 -16.83 7.40
N ASP A 91 0.53 -17.56 6.75
CA ASP A 91 0.08 -18.87 7.22
C ASP A 91 1.22 -19.90 7.22
N VAL A 92 2.04 -19.94 6.16
CA VAL A 92 3.23 -20.79 6.11
C VAL A 92 4.20 -20.48 7.25
N ARG A 93 4.52 -19.20 7.48
CA ARG A 93 5.44 -18.80 8.57
C ARG A 93 4.89 -19.16 9.95
N LYS A 94 3.58 -19.01 10.15
CA LYS A 94 2.92 -19.39 11.40
C LYS A 94 2.98 -20.91 11.62
N ASN A 95 2.68 -21.70 10.60
CA ASN A 95 2.71 -23.17 10.69
C ASN A 95 4.13 -23.71 10.92
N VAL A 96 5.16 -23.11 10.30
CA VAL A 96 6.57 -23.48 10.57
C VAL A 96 6.93 -23.14 12.02
N LYS A 97 6.57 -21.94 12.50
CA LYS A 97 6.83 -21.54 13.88
C LYS A 97 6.12 -22.44 14.89
N ASP A 98 4.86 -22.80 14.63
CA ASP A 98 4.09 -23.71 15.48
C ASP A 98 4.68 -25.14 15.48
N SER A 99 5.40 -25.53 14.42
CA SER A 99 6.13 -26.81 14.36
C SER A 99 7.49 -26.79 15.07
N ASP A 100 8.15 -25.63 15.15
CA ASP A 100 9.45 -25.44 15.81
C ASP A 100 9.35 -25.08 17.30
N ASP A 101 8.15 -24.85 17.84
CA ASP A 101 7.93 -24.46 19.26
C ASP A 101 8.14 -25.62 20.28
N LYS A 102 9.04 -26.55 19.94
CA LYS A 102 9.84 -27.35 20.89
C LYS A 102 11.26 -26.79 21.10
N GLY A 103 11.60 -25.61 20.59
CA GLY A 103 12.89 -25.00 20.88
C GLY A 103 13.13 -23.61 20.29
N ALA A 104 13.03 -22.61 21.17
CA ALA A 104 13.72 -21.32 21.15
C ALA A 104 13.34 -20.27 20.08
N ASP A 105 13.13 -19.05 20.59
CA ASP A 105 13.05 -17.77 19.89
C ASP A 105 14.06 -17.64 18.74
N ALA A 106 13.56 -17.77 17.51
CA ALA A 106 14.20 -17.23 16.31
C ALA A 106 13.37 -16.06 15.80
N ASP A 107 13.89 -14.85 15.99
CA ASP A 107 13.41 -13.61 15.37
C ASP A 107 13.71 -13.70 13.86
N ILE A 108 12.87 -14.44 13.13
CA ILE A 108 12.94 -14.52 11.66
C ILE A 108 12.37 -13.21 11.12
N ALA A 109 13.30 -12.39 10.64
CA ALA A 109 13.08 -11.09 10.05
C ALA A 109 11.86 -11.02 9.13
N ALA A 110 11.11 -9.92 9.25
CA ALA A 110 9.98 -9.55 8.41
C ALA A 110 10.42 -9.16 6.98
N GLY A 111 11.07 -10.10 6.27
CA GLY A 111 11.31 -9.99 4.84
C GLY A 111 10.00 -10.15 4.09
N ASP A 112 9.37 -9.04 3.70
CA ASP A 112 8.16 -9.03 2.89
C ASP A 112 8.51 -8.96 1.38
N ASP A 113 9.35 -9.90 0.97
CA ASP A 113 9.59 -10.22 -0.44
C ASP A 113 9.71 -11.75 -0.61
N PRO A 114 8.81 -12.40 -1.36
CA PRO A 114 8.76 -13.85 -1.51
C PRO A 114 9.92 -14.48 -2.30
N VAL A 115 10.99 -13.73 -2.60
CA VAL A 115 12.10 -14.17 -3.47
C VAL A 115 13.50 -14.06 -2.85
N ALA A 116 13.65 -13.57 -1.62
CA ALA A 116 14.93 -13.59 -0.91
C ALA A 116 15.14 -14.85 -0.03
N ALA A 117 14.13 -15.72 0.06
CA ALA A 117 14.30 -17.05 0.66
C ALA A 117 14.92 -17.97 -0.41
N GLY A 118 16.21 -18.20 -0.29
CA GLY A 118 16.95 -19.10 -1.16
C GLY A 118 16.27 -20.47 -1.29
N ASP A 119 16.25 -20.91 -2.54
CA ASP A 119 15.98 -22.26 -3.04
C ASP A 119 16.84 -23.30 -2.30
N ASN A 120 16.44 -23.66 -1.08
CA ASN A 120 17.10 -24.72 -0.31
C ASN A 120 16.23 -25.33 0.80
N THR A 121 14.92 -25.43 0.58
CA THR A 121 14.07 -26.32 1.38
C THR A 121 13.73 -27.54 0.54
N THR A 122 14.28 -28.68 0.94
CA THR A 122 14.10 -29.99 0.32
C THR A 122 12.61 -30.30 0.02
N ASP A 123 12.36 -30.79 -1.19
CA ASP A 123 11.07 -31.09 -1.83
C ASP A 123 10.04 -31.93 -1.03
N GLU A 124 10.42 -32.51 0.11
CA GLU A 124 9.52 -33.36 0.90
C GLU A 124 8.66 -32.60 1.91
N ALA A 125 9.09 -31.44 2.40
CA ALA A 125 8.30 -30.65 3.37
C ALA A 125 7.20 -29.81 2.71
N ALA A 126 7.41 -29.38 1.46
CA ALA A 126 6.46 -28.55 0.71
C ALA A 126 5.18 -29.30 0.29
N LYS A 127 5.25 -30.63 0.10
CA LYS A 127 4.10 -31.45 -0.34
C LYS A 127 3.01 -31.65 0.71
N LYS A 128 3.26 -31.39 2.00
CA LYS A 128 2.26 -31.53 3.08
C LYS A 128 1.55 -30.24 3.46
N ASN A 129 2.11 -29.07 3.13
CA ASN A 129 1.44 -27.80 3.32
C ASN A 129 0.71 -27.42 2.03
N LYS A 130 -0.45 -28.05 1.78
CA LYS A 130 -1.40 -27.54 0.78
C LYS A 130 -1.69 -26.08 1.12
N LYS A 131 -1.22 -25.16 0.27
CA LYS A 131 -1.56 -23.73 0.35
C LYS A 131 -3.08 -23.65 0.32
N ALA A 132 -3.70 -23.28 1.44
CA ALA A 132 -5.14 -23.03 1.46
C ALA A 132 -5.40 -21.81 0.58
N LYS A 133 -5.90 -22.02 -0.64
CA LYS A 133 -6.33 -20.93 -1.51
C LYS A 133 -7.48 -20.23 -0.78
N VAL A 134 -7.30 -18.96 -0.44
CA VAL A 134 -8.35 -18.15 0.21
C VAL A 134 -9.46 -17.94 -0.82
N GLY A 135 -10.45 -18.85 -0.83
CA GLY A 135 -11.62 -18.78 -1.70
C GLY A 135 -12.43 -17.53 -1.38
N LEU A 136 -12.71 -16.72 -2.40
CA LEU A 136 -13.50 -15.49 -2.21
C LEU A 136 -14.98 -15.78 -2.44
N PRO A 137 -15.89 -15.29 -1.57
CA PRO A 137 -17.32 -15.59 -1.65
C PRO A 137 -18.06 -15.11 -2.92
N TRP A 138 -17.38 -14.40 -3.82
CA TRP A 138 -17.92 -13.89 -5.08
C TRP A 138 -17.19 -14.43 -6.31
N GLU A 139 -16.33 -15.43 -6.15
CA GLU A 139 -15.76 -16.15 -7.28
C GLU A 139 -16.76 -17.15 -7.87
N PRO A 140 -16.69 -17.45 -9.18
CA PRO A 140 -17.59 -18.40 -9.82
C PRO A 140 -17.66 -19.76 -9.12
N SER A 141 -16.56 -20.21 -8.52
CA SER A 141 -16.48 -21.44 -7.72
C SER A 141 -17.43 -21.44 -6.51
N SER A 142 -17.65 -20.28 -5.90
CA SER A 142 -18.51 -20.11 -4.72
C SER A 142 -20.01 -20.09 -5.06
N TYR A 143 -20.40 -20.08 -6.34
CA TYR A 143 -21.81 -20.09 -6.75
C TYR A 143 -22.46 -21.47 -6.59
N TYR A 144 -21.66 -22.50 -6.44
CA TYR A 144 -22.12 -23.88 -6.36
C TYR A 144 -21.92 -24.41 -4.94
N ASN A 145 -22.92 -25.13 -4.43
CA ASN A 145 -22.86 -25.73 -3.09
C ASN A 145 -21.95 -26.97 -3.04
N VAL A 146 -21.49 -27.46 -4.19
CA VAL A 146 -20.63 -28.64 -4.31
C VAL A 146 -19.29 -28.16 -4.85
N GLU A 147 -18.25 -28.28 -4.03
CA GLU A 147 -16.88 -28.04 -4.46
C GLU A 147 -16.44 -29.20 -5.36
N VAL A 148 -16.14 -28.87 -6.62
CA VAL A 148 -15.53 -29.83 -7.55
C VAL A 148 -14.07 -29.96 -7.16
N PRO A 149 -13.52 -31.19 -7.02
CA PRO A 149 -12.09 -31.36 -6.80
C PRO A 149 -11.29 -30.63 -7.88
N GLU A 150 -10.23 -29.92 -7.47
CA GLU A 150 -9.34 -29.23 -8.39
C GLU A 150 -8.86 -30.20 -9.48
N ARG A 151 -9.15 -29.88 -10.74
CA ARG A 151 -8.60 -30.59 -11.91
C ARG A 151 -7.32 -29.87 -12.32
N GLU A 152 -6.27 -30.65 -12.58
CA GLU A 152 -4.92 -30.16 -12.93
C GLU A 152 -4.89 -29.24 -14.17
N GLU A 153 -5.97 -29.16 -14.96
CA GLU A 153 -6.06 -28.40 -16.22
C GLU A 153 -6.85 -27.07 -16.11
N GLU A 154 -7.48 -26.76 -14.98
CA GLU A 154 -8.33 -25.54 -14.81
C GLU A 154 -7.57 -24.33 -14.20
N GLU A 155 -6.28 -24.48 -13.88
CA GLU A 155 -5.51 -23.47 -13.12
C GLU A 155 -4.82 -22.40 -14.00
N ASP A 156 -4.71 -22.62 -15.31
CA ASP A 156 -3.72 -21.92 -16.14
C ASP A 156 -4.02 -20.42 -16.39
N GLU A 157 -5.23 -20.00 -16.75
CA GLU A 157 -5.45 -18.61 -17.22
C GLU A 157 -5.43 -17.54 -16.11
N GLU A 158 -6.06 -17.81 -14.96
CA GLU A 158 -6.06 -16.86 -13.84
C GLU A 158 -4.71 -16.83 -13.13
N GLU A 159 -4.01 -17.97 -13.00
CA GLU A 159 -2.68 -18.00 -12.40
C GLU A 159 -1.64 -17.29 -13.30
N GLU A 160 -1.78 -17.39 -14.62
CA GLU A 160 -0.95 -16.67 -15.60
C GLU A 160 -1.09 -15.14 -15.51
N GLU A 161 -2.30 -14.59 -15.45
CA GLU A 161 -2.49 -13.13 -15.34
C GLU A 161 -1.95 -12.61 -14.00
N MET A 162 -2.13 -13.38 -12.93
CA MET A 162 -1.63 -13.07 -11.59
C MET A 162 -0.09 -13.10 -11.53
N ASN A 163 0.52 -14.05 -12.24
CA ASN A 163 1.96 -14.13 -12.43
C ASN A 163 2.49 -12.95 -13.24
N TYR A 164 1.78 -12.52 -14.28
CA TYR A 164 2.19 -11.38 -15.10
C TYR A 164 2.29 -10.08 -14.29
N ILE A 165 1.30 -9.80 -13.43
CA ILE A 165 1.30 -8.56 -12.65
C ILE A 165 2.39 -8.57 -11.57
N THR A 166 2.62 -9.73 -10.95
CA THR A 166 3.74 -9.93 -10.03
C THR A 166 5.07 -9.69 -10.73
N LEU A 167 5.23 -10.21 -11.95
CA LEU A 167 6.42 -10.02 -12.78
C LEU A 167 6.66 -8.55 -13.15
N GLN A 168 5.60 -7.78 -13.44
CA GLN A 168 5.72 -6.34 -13.71
C GLN A 168 6.22 -5.57 -12.48
N ARG A 169 5.77 -5.94 -11.28
CA ARG A 169 6.26 -5.33 -10.03
C ARG A 169 7.73 -5.66 -9.78
N LEU A 170 8.11 -6.93 -9.97
CA LEU A 170 9.50 -7.37 -9.84
C LEU A 170 10.40 -6.63 -10.82
N ARG A 171 9.97 -6.52 -12.08
CA ARG A 171 10.69 -5.74 -13.10
C ARG A 171 10.88 -4.28 -12.70
N LYS A 172 9.86 -3.61 -12.14
CA LYS A 172 10.00 -2.23 -11.65
C LYS A 172 10.98 -2.13 -10.47
N ALA A 173 11.00 -3.13 -9.60
CA ALA A 173 11.96 -3.18 -8.50
C ALA A 173 13.39 -3.36 -9.04
N ASP A 174 13.59 -4.30 -9.97
CA ASP A 174 14.89 -4.55 -10.63
C ASP A 174 15.38 -3.32 -11.39
N GLU A 175 14.51 -2.64 -12.14
CA GLU A 175 14.86 -1.40 -12.84
C GLU A 175 15.30 -0.30 -11.86
N ARG A 176 14.72 -0.26 -10.65
CA ARG A 176 15.10 0.69 -9.61
C ARG A 176 16.42 0.32 -8.93
N THR A 177 16.64 -0.95 -8.62
CA THR A 177 17.81 -1.42 -7.86
C THR A 177 19.05 -1.62 -8.73
N LYS A 178 18.90 -1.79 -10.05
CA LYS A 178 20.02 -2.02 -10.99
C LYS A 178 21.12 -0.95 -10.95
N ALA A 179 20.76 0.30 -10.67
CA ALA A 179 21.69 1.42 -10.62
C ALA A 179 22.09 1.82 -9.19
N MET A 180 21.61 1.11 -8.16
CA MET A 180 21.94 1.42 -6.78
C MET A 180 23.35 0.96 -6.43
N THR A 181 24.03 1.75 -5.62
CA THR A 181 25.22 1.33 -4.88
C THR A 181 24.85 0.29 -3.82
N LYS A 182 25.87 -0.37 -3.27
CA LYS A 182 25.67 -1.32 -2.15
C LYS A 182 24.96 -0.68 -0.96
N GLU A 183 25.32 0.56 -0.62
CA GLU A 183 24.78 1.30 0.53
C GLU A 183 23.31 1.69 0.30
N GLU A 184 22.99 2.16 -0.90
CA GLU A 184 21.61 2.46 -1.30
C GLU A 184 20.73 1.21 -1.34
N TYR A 185 21.27 0.09 -1.82
CA TYR A 185 20.54 -1.18 -1.87
C TYR A 185 20.25 -1.73 -0.47
N VAL A 186 21.21 -1.68 0.46
CA VAL A 186 20.98 -2.05 1.87
C VAL A 186 19.87 -1.19 2.46
N THR A 187 19.96 0.13 2.30
CA THR A 187 18.93 1.07 2.77
C THR A 187 17.57 0.76 2.16
N TRP A 188 17.50 0.51 0.85
CA TRP A 188 16.26 0.13 0.17
C TRP A 188 15.66 -1.17 0.71
N SER A 189 16.50 -2.19 0.96
CA SER A 189 16.06 -3.48 1.47
C SER A 189 15.49 -3.39 2.88
N GLU A 190 16.07 -2.55 3.75
CA GLU A 190 15.55 -2.27 5.09
C GLU A 190 14.23 -1.48 5.02
N TYR A 191 14.19 -0.42 4.22
CA TYR A 191 13.02 0.46 4.12
C TYR A 191 11.82 -0.23 3.48
N ARG A 192 12.05 -1.23 2.64
CA ARG A 192 11.00 -2.07 2.08
C ARG A 192 10.23 -2.85 3.13
N GLN A 193 10.83 -3.13 4.28
CA GLN A 193 10.18 -3.79 5.41
C GLN A 193 9.40 -2.81 6.32
N ALA A 194 9.40 -1.51 6.00
CA ALA A 194 8.66 -0.52 6.77
C ALA A 194 7.16 -0.86 6.78
N SER A 195 6.55 -0.79 7.96
CA SER A 195 5.14 -1.12 8.15
C SER A 195 4.53 -0.24 9.24
N PHE A 196 3.25 0.08 9.07
CA PHE A 196 2.48 0.83 10.08
C PHE A 196 2.10 -0.05 11.27
N THR A 197 2.11 -1.37 11.11
CA THR A 197 1.53 -2.35 12.05
C THR A 197 2.58 -3.23 12.72
N TYR A 198 3.71 -3.50 12.05
CA TYR A 198 4.76 -4.37 12.58
C TYR A 198 5.28 -3.88 13.93
N ARG A 199 5.13 -4.71 14.97
CA ARG A 199 5.43 -4.40 16.38
C ARG A 199 4.74 -3.12 16.92
N LYS A 200 3.74 -2.60 16.21
CA LYS A 200 3.08 -1.28 16.44
C LYS A 200 1.55 -1.37 16.44
N GLY A 201 0.98 -2.56 16.59
CA GLY A 201 -0.47 -2.80 16.51
C GLY A 201 -1.32 -1.96 17.46
N LYS A 202 -0.87 -1.67 18.69
CA LYS A 202 -1.59 -0.76 19.62
C LYS A 202 -1.66 0.67 19.06
N ARG A 203 -0.52 1.21 18.64
CA ARG A 203 -0.41 2.55 18.05
C ARG A 203 -1.28 2.68 16.80
N PHE A 204 -1.27 1.63 15.97
CA PHE A 204 -2.08 1.59 14.75
C PHE A 204 -3.58 1.59 15.05
N ARG A 205 -4.04 0.78 16.01
CA ARG A 205 -5.47 0.73 16.36
C ARG A 205 -6.02 2.06 16.87
N GLU A 206 -5.22 2.76 17.68
CA GLU A 206 -5.57 4.10 18.15
C GLU A 206 -5.57 5.13 17.01
N TRP A 207 -4.56 5.09 16.14
CA TRP A 207 -4.43 6.00 15.00
C TRP A 207 -5.56 5.82 13.97
N ALA A 208 -5.91 4.58 13.64
CA ALA A 208 -6.98 4.22 12.71
C ALA A 208 -8.39 4.42 13.29
N GLY A 209 -8.52 4.61 14.61
CA GLY A 209 -9.80 4.90 15.26
C GLY A 209 -10.71 3.69 15.41
N PHE A 210 -10.15 2.49 15.66
CA PHE A 210 -10.95 1.27 15.81
C PHE A 210 -12.08 1.40 16.83
N GLY A 211 -11.86 2.04 17.99
CA GLY A 211 -12.90 2.24 19.01
C GLY A 211 -13.95 3.32 18.69
N ILE A 212 -13.84 3.98 17.54
CA ILE A 212 -14.80 4.99 17.05
C ILE A 212 -15.57 4.45 15.85
N VAL A 213 -14.89 3.68 14.97
CA VAL A 213 -15.44 3.24 13.68
C VAL A 213 -16.00 1.80 13.75
N THR A 214 -15.59 0.99 14.71
CA THR A 214 -16.11 -0.37 14.91
C THR A 214 -16.27 -0.72 16.38
N ASP A 215 -17.37 -1.39 16.72
CA ASP A 215 -17.64 -1.85 18.09
C ASP A 215 -16.84 -3.11 18.45
N SER A 216 -16.21 -3.75 17.46
CA SER A 216 -15.51 -5.03 17.63
C SER A 216 -13.99 -4.85 17.62
N LYS A 217 -13.30 -5.63 18.46
CA LYS A 217 -11.84 -5.71 18.42
C LYS A 217 -11.43 -6.41 17.11
N PRO A 218 -10.57 -5.79 16.26
CA PRO A 218 -10.10 -6.44 15.05
C PRO A 218 -9.25 -7.67 15.38
N SER A 219 -9.32 -8.69 14.53
CA SER A 219 -8.36 -9.80 14.57
C SER A 219 -6.98 -9.33 14.12
N ASP A 220 -5.95 -10.13 14.42
CA ASP A 220 -4.59 -9.87 13.98
C ASP A 220 -4.47 -9.81 12.45
N ASP A 221 -5.17 -10.71 11.75
CA ASP A 221 -5.21 -10.73 10.28
C ASP A 221 -5.81 -9.44 9.69
N ILE A 222 -6.84 -8.88 10.32
CA ILE A 222 -7.41 -7.59 9.91
C ILE A 222 -6.37 -6.48 10.04
N VAL A 223 -5.59 -6.47 11.12
CA VAL A 223 -4.52 -5.48 11.32
C VAL A 223 -3.43 -5.65 10.27
N ASP A 224 -3.03 -6.88 9.93
CA ASP A 224 -2.01 -7.14 8.92
C ASP A 224 -2.44 -6.78 7.50
N ILE A 225 -3.70 -7.10 7.13
CA ILE A 225 -4.26 -6.66 5.85
C ILE A 225 -4.26 -5.14 5.75
N LEU A 226 -4.64 -4.44 6.83
CA LEU A 226 -4.59 -2.98 6.85
C LEU A 226 -3.15 -2.46 6.77
N GLY A 227 -2.19 -3.12 7.41
CA GLY A 227 -0.76 -2.83 7.26
C GLY A 227 -0.33 -2.90 5.80
N PHE A 228 -0.65 -4.00 5.12
CA PHE A 228 -0.41 -4.19 3.69
C PHE A 228 -1.06 -3.08 2.85
N LEU A 229 -2.35 -2.81 3.07
CA LEU A 229 -3.07 -1.79 2.30
C LEU A 229 -2.52 -0.38 2.53
N THR A 230 -2.10 -0.03 3.75
CA THR A 230 -1.49 1.28 4.02
C THR A 230 -0.17 1.46 3.30
N PHE A 231 0.65 0.41 3.18
CA PHE A 231 1.87 0.45 2.37
C PHE A 231 1.54 0.72 0.90
N GLU A 232 0.58 -0.03 0.33
CA GLU A 232 0.12 0.15 -1.06
C GLU A 232 -0.46 1.55 -1.31
N MET A 233 -1.20 2.12 -0.35
CA MET A 233 -1.74 3.48 -0.40
C MET A 233 -0.61 4.52 -0.46
N VAL A 234 0.39 4.41 0.42
CA VAL A 234 1.56 5.31 0.42
C VAL A 234 2.34 5.18 -0.88
N GLN A 235 2.56 3.95 -1.35
CA GLN A 235 3.25 3.69 -2.62
C GLN A 235 2.52 4.32 -3.79
N THR A 236 1.22 4.03 -3.94
CA THR A 236 0.39 4.56 -5.04
C THR A 236 0.32 6.08 -5.02
N LEU A 237 0.18 6.68 -3.84
CA LEU A 237 0.14 8.13 -3.69
C LEU A 237 1.49 8.77 -4.03
N THR A 238 2.60 8.16 -3.62
CA THR A 238 3.96 8.64 -3.91
C THR A 238 4.28 8.53 -5.39
N GLU A 239 3.98 7.39 -6.02
CA GLU A 239 4.16 7.20 -7.46
C GLU A 239 3.34 8.21 -8.27
N MET A 240 2.11 8.50 -7.84
CA MET A 240 1.29 9.52 -8.50
C MET A 240 1.87 10.92 -8.29
N ALA A 241 2.34 11.25 -7.09
CA ALA A 241 2.98 12.53 -6.80
C ALA A 241 4.28 12.73 -7.60
N LEU A 242 5.11 11.68 -7.75
CA LEU A 242 6.29 11.68 -8.61
C LEU A 242 5.93 11.96 -10.07
N LYS A 243 4.88 11.33 -10.60
CA LYS A 243 4.39 11.60 -11.97
C LYS A 243 3.89 13.02 -12.14
N VAL A 244 3.19 13.58 -11.14
CA VAL A 244 2.74 14.98 -11.16
C VAL A 244 3.96 15.91 -11.19
N LYS A 245 4.94 15.64 -10.34
CA LYS A 245 6.18 16.43 -10.27
C LYS A 245 6.95 16.37 -11.59
N GLU A 246 7.12 15.20 -12.17
CA GLU A 246 7.79 15.02 -13.46
C GLU A 246 7.10 15.82 -14.57
N GLN A 247 5.76 15.81 -14.61
CA GLN A 247 4.99 16.62 -15.55
C GLN A 247 5.17 18.12 -15.32
N GLU A 248 5.20 18.56 -14.06
CA GLU A 248 5.45 19.95 -13.71
C GLU A 248 6.86 20.40 -14.14
N ASP A 249 7.88 19.60 -13.84
CA ASP A 249 9.28 19.87 -14.19
C ASP A 249 9.45 19.95 -15.73
N LEU A 250 8.79 19.07 -16.48
CA LEU A 250 8.77 19.12 -17.95
C LEU A 250 8.12 20.40 -18.50
N VAL A 251 6.96 20.78 -17.98
CA VAL A 251 6.26 22.02 -18.40
C VAL A 251 7.10 23.26 -18.06
N ARG A 252 7.73 23.27 -16.87
CA ARG A 252 8.62 24.35 -16.45
C ARG A 252 9.86 24.46 -17.33
N ALA A 253 10.41 23.33 -17.79
CA ALA A 253 11.52 23.31 -18.73
C ALA A 253 11.11 23.82 -20.12
N GLN A 254 9.91 23.46 -20.61
CA GLN A 254 9.39 23.91 -21.91
C GLN A 254 9.01 25.39 -21.94
N ASN A 255 8.42 25.90 -20.86
CA ASN A 255 7.99 27.30 -20.76
C ASN A 255 9.14 28.29 -20.48
N GLY A 256 10.39 27.82 -20.48
CA GLY A 256 11.55 28.68 -20.27
C GLY A 256 11.58 29.28 -18.87
N GLY A 257 11.54 28.44 -17.83
CA GLY A 257 11.85 28.78 -16.44
C GLY A 257 11.37 30.16 -15.99
N ASP A 258 10.08 30.30 -15.68
CA ASP A 258 9.47 31.57 -15.26
C ASP A 258 10.33 32.30 -14.23
N ASN A 259 10.94 33.37 -14.72
CA ASN A 259 11.72 34.34 -13.99
C ASN A 259 10.78 35.41 -13.41
N VAL A 260 9.75 35.00 -12.65
CA VAL A 260 8.82 35.94 -12.01
C VAL A 260 8.43 35.42 -10.63
N GLY A 261 9.11 35.94 -9.59
CA GLY A 261 8.45 36.10 -8.28
C GLY A 261 9.24 35.82 -7.01
N ASN A 262 10.43 35.20 -7.03
CA ASN A 262 11.15 34.95 -5.77
C ASN A 262 12.70 34.99 -5.85
N ALA A 263 13.23 35.91 -6.66
CA ALA A 263 14.66 36.21 -6.74
C ALA A 263 15.20 37.00 -5.51
N LYS A 264 14.78 36.62 -4.29
CA LYS A 264 15.35 37.13 -3.03
C LYS A 264 15.69 36.04 -1.99
N LYS A 265 15.72 34.77 -2.38
CA LYS A 265 16.57 33.79 -1.70
C LYS A 265 17.68 33.40 -2.66
N ARG A 266 18.89 33.76 -2.26
CA ARG A 266 20.15 33.57 -2.99
C ARG A 266 20.11 32.24 -3.75
N LYS A 267 20.12 32.32 -5.08
CA LYS A 267 20.69 31.26 -5.91
C LYS A 267 22.11 31.12 -5.39
N HIS A 268 22.36 30.14 -4.54
CA HIS A 268 23.70 29.61 -4.37
C HIS A 268 23.98 28.97 -5.72
N GLU A 269 24.55 29.73 -6.65
CA GLU A 269 25.21 29.13 -7.79
C GLU A 269 26.23 28.18 -7.17
N GLY A 270 25.95 26.88 -7.30
CA GLY A 270 26.84 25.85 -6.79
C GLY A 270 28.23 26.15 -7.30
N ALA A 271 29.21 26.14 -6.40
CA ALA A 271 30.60 26.32 -6.79
C ALA A 271 30.94 25.29 -7.88
N LEU A 272 31.93 25.57 -8.72
CA LEU A 272 32.43 24.64 -9.75
C LEU A 272 32.88 23.26 -9.19
N PHE A 273 32.93 23.13 -7.86
CA PHE A 273 33.31 21.97 -7.08
C PHE A 273 32.25 21.55 -6.04
N ASP A 274 31.05 22.13 -6.06
CA ASP A 274 29.95 21.51 -5.35
C ASP A 274 29.70 20.15 -6.01
N PHE A 275 29.67 19.09 -5.19
CA PHE A 275 29.19 17.79 -5.63
C PHE A 275 27.88 18.02 -6.37
N PRO A 276 27.62 17.33 -7.52
CA PRO A 276 26.29 17.34 -8.09
C PRO A 276 25.38 16.92 -6.94
N SER A 277 24.59 17.85 -6.41
CA SER A 277 23.40 17.47 -5.65
C SER A 277 22.75 16.43 -6.54
N GLU A 278 22.55 15.22 -6.02
CA GLU A 278 21.78 14.16 -6.68
C GLU A 278 20.35 14.69 -6.88
N GLY A 279 20.21 15.56 -7.87
CA GLY A 279 19.49 16.83 -7.75
C GLY A 279 18.04 16.71 -8.14
N LYS A 280 17.34 15.76 -7.52
CA LYS A 280 15.89 15.74 -7.53
C LYS A 280 15.41 16.54 -6.33
N THR A 281 14.74 17.66 -6.60
CA THR A 281 13.95 18.33 -5.58
C THR A 281 12.93 17.33 -5.00
N PRO A 282 12.67 17.35 -3.69
CA PRO A 282 11.73 16.41 -3.07
C PRO A 282 10.28 16.69 -3.50
N ILE A 283 9.42 15.71 -3.32
CA ILE A 283 7.97 15.85 -3.43
C ILE A 283 7.48 16.87 -2.38
N GLU A 284 6.92 17.97 -2.88
CA GLU A 284 6.21 18.96 -2.09
C GLU A 284 4.74 18.60 -1.83
N PRO A 285 4.10 19.21 -0.81
CA PRO A 285 2.68 19.05 -0.48
C PRO A 285 1.72 19.12 -1.67
N ARG A 286 1.98 20.04 -2.61
CA ARG A 286 1.13 20.28 -3.78
C ARG A 286 1.12 19.11 -4.76
N HIS A 287 2.23 18.39 -4.92
CA HIS A 287 2.29 17.21 -5.78
C HIS A 287 1.45 16.06 -5.18
N VAL A 288 1.48 15.91 -3.84
CA VAL A 288 0.65 14.92 -3.13
C VAL A 288 -0.84 15.26 -3.23
N GLN A 289 -1.21 16.53 -3.06
CA GLN A 289 -2.60 16.98 -3.18
C GLN A 289 -3.16 16.76 -4.59
N GLU A 290 -2.39 17.12 -5.63
CA GLU A 290 -2.78 16.86 -7.02
C GLU A 290 -2.79 15.36 -7.33
N GLY A 291 -1.83 14.59 -6.80
CA GLY A 291 -1.81 13.14 -6.93
C GLY A 291 -3.06 12.49 -6.31
N SER A 292 -3.42 12.92 -5.11
CA SER A 292 -4.66 12.50 -4.43
C SER A 292 -5.90 12.87 -5.25
N ARG A 293 -5.97 14.10 -5.77
CA ARG A 293 -7.09 14.54 -6.63
C ARG A 293 -7.23 13.66 -7.87
N ARG A 294 -6.12 13.24 -8.50
CA ARG A 294 -6.12 12.33 -9.66
C ARG A 294 -6.58 10.92 -9.28
N LEU A 295 -6.13 10.38 -8.15
CA LEU A 295 -6.54 9.06 -7.65
C LEU A 295 -8.03 9.01 -7.26
N GLN A 296 -8.59 10.14 -6.83
CA GLN A 296 -10.02 10.28 -6.53
C GLN A 296 -10.89 10.52 -7.77
N GLN A 297 -10.31 10.59 -8.98
CA GLN A 297 -11.10 10.72 -10.21
C GLN A 297 -11.94 9.47 -10.45
N ARG A 298 -13.23 9.69 -10.73
CA ARG A 298 -14.17 8.59 -10.95
C ARG A 298 -13.94 7.89 -12.29
N PRO A 299 -13.97 6.54 -12.32
CA PRO A 299 -14.02 5.81 -13.57
C PRO A 299 -15.24 6.24 -14.40
N LYS A 300 -15.06 6.43 -15.71
CA LYS A 300 -16.13 6.85 -16.62
C LYS A 300 -17.37 5.93 -16.54
N LYS A 301 -17.15 4.62 -16.38
CA LYS A 301 -18.20 3.60 -16.21
C LYS A 301 -19.14 3.93 -15.04
N SER A 302 -18.61 4.44 -13.93
CA SER A 302 -19.41 4.76 -12.72
C SER A 302 -20.30 6.00 -12.88
N ARG A 303 -20.02 6.88 -13.84
CA ARG A 303 -20.77 8.13 -14.07
C ARG A 303 -21.66 8.07 -15.31
N ALA A 304 -21.43 7.10 -16.19
CA ALA A 304 -22.14 6.96 -17.47
C ALA A 304 -23.67 7.00 -17.31
N MET A 305 -24.21 6.34 -16.29
CA MET A 305 -25.65 6.21 -16.06
C MET A 305 -26.33 7.44 -15.43
N LEU A 306 -25.56 8.45 -15.01
CA LEU A 306 -26.08 9.64 -14.31
C LEU A 306 -25.85 10.94 -15.11
N ASN A 307 -25.26 10.84 -16.31
CA ASN A 307 -25.05 11.98 -17.19
C ASN A 307 -26.41 12.61 -17.58
N GLY A 308 -26.57 13.91 -17.36
CA GLY A 308 -27.81 14.64 -17.67
C GLY A 308 -28.90 14.55 -16.59
N THR A 309 -28.68 13.82 -15.50
CA THR A 309 -29.62 13.77 -14.36
C THR A 309 -29.31 14.87 -13.32
N ARG A 310 -30.34 15.34 -12.60
CA ARG A 310 -30.20 16.27 -11.45
C ARG A 310 -30.01 15.54 -10.11
N ILE A 311 -29.77 14.23 -10.14
CA ILE A 311 -29.63 13.41 -8.93
C ILE A 311 -28.33 13.79 -8.23
N ALA A 312 -28.41 14.12 -6.94
CA ALA A 312 -27.26 14.39 -6.11
C ALA A 312 -26.34 13.16 -6.10
N GLN A 313 -25.10 13.32 -6.55
CA GLN A 313 -24.14 12.23 -6.61
C GLN A 313 -23.46 12.12 -5.24
N HIS A 314 -23.93 11.22 -4.39
CA HIS A 314 -23.18 10.83 -3.20
C HIS A 314 -21.98 10.00 -3.66
N THR A 315 -20.77 10.54 -3.51
CA THR A 315 -19.54 9.89 -3.96
C THR A 315 -18.74 9.43 -2.76
N PRO A 316 -18.66 8.11 -2.48
CA PRO A 316 -17.72 7.60 -1.49
C PRO A 316 -16.28 7.87 -1.97
N LEU A 317 -15.34 7.97 -1.04
CA LEU A 317 -13.92 8.05 -1.37
C LEU A 317 -13.51 6.79 -2.15
N ASN A 318 -12.73 6.99 -3.22
CA ASN A 318 -12.13 5.88 -3.93
C ASN A 318 -10.99 5.31 -3.07
N ILE A 319 -11.10 4.04 -2.69
CA ILE A 319 -10.03 3.31 -2.00
C ILE A 319 -9.01 2.88 -3.05
N PHE A 320 -7.83 3.50 -3.03
CA PHE A 320 -6.74 3.23 -3.96
C PHE A 320 -5.59 2.49 -3.28
#